data_AF-A0A7L5SM15-F1
#
_entry.id   AF-A0A7L5SM15-F1
#
_cell.length_a   1.000
_cell.length_b   1.000
_cell.length_c   1.000
_cell.angle_alpha   90.00
_cell.angle_beta   90.00
_cell.angle_gamma   90.00
#
_symmetry.space_group_name_H-M   'P 1'
#
loop_
_entity.id
_entity.type
_entity.pdbx_description
1 polymer ?
#
loop_
_entity_poly.entity_id
_entity_poly.type
_entity_poly.pdbx_seq_one_letter_code
_entity_poly.pdbx_strand_id
1 'polypeptide(L)'
;MTEIDTGEGKLYLATVIDLFSRRLLGYAMGARHDAELVVASLNMAAATRGGDARGVIMHTDRGSEYCSRKFKRACRKLGIVQSMGRVGSCFDNAVSEAFNSVLKVEYVHRHTFRTRTEARIKIATWITDFYNTRRLHSVYGFKSPIDYEREYRATLAEGLAA
;
A
#
# COMPACT_ATOMS: atom_id res chain seq x y z
N MET A 1 -3.45 3.00 7.10
CA MET A 1 -3.42 1.84 8.03
C MET A 1 -4.84 1.28 8.16
N THR A 2 -4.99 -0.02 8.39
CA THR A 2 -6.27 -0.63 8.78
C THR A 2 -6.08 -1.74 9.81
N GLU A 3 -7.16 -2.10 10.52
CA GLU A 3 -7.17 -3.18 11.51
C GLU A 3 -7.96 -4.39 11.02
N ILE A 4 -7.46 -5.58 11.38
CA ILE A 4 -8.03 -6.90 11.13
C ILE A 4 -8.16 -7.63 12.46
N ASP A 5 -9.34 -8.16 12.74
CA ASP A 5 -9.59 -8.95 13.95
C ASP A 5 -9.10 -10.39 13.80
N THR A 6 -8.52 -10.93 14.86
CA THR A 6 -8.06 -12.32 14.96
C THR A 6 -8.36 -12.87 16.36
N GLY A 7 -8.31 -14.19 16.52
CA GLY A 7 -8.49 -14.85 17.82
C GLY A 7 -7.47 -14.45 18.90
N GLU A 8 -6.35 -13.83 18.53
CA GLU A 8 -5.33 -13.34 19.47
C GLU A 8 -5.44 -11.82 19.70
N GLY A 9 -6.46 -11.17 19.13
CA GLY A 9 -6.66 -9.73 19.10
C GLY A 9 -6.27 -9.08 17.77
N LYS A 10 -6.18 -7.75 17.76
CA LYS A 10 -6.01 -6.98 16.52
C LYS A 10 -4.67 -7.22 15.83
N LEU A 11 -4.71 -7.28 14.50
CA LEU A 11 -3.58 -7.18 13.58
C LEU A 11 -3.71 -5.87 12.79
N TYR A 12 -2.69 -5.03 12.84
CA TYR A 12 -2.64 -3.79 12.07
C TYR A 12 -1.90 -4.01 10.76
N LEU A 13 -2.41 -3.42 9.69
CA LEU A 13 -1.84 -3.44 8.35
C LEU A 13 -1.54 -2.01 7.87
N ALA A 14 -0.27 -1.73 7.63
CA ALA A 14 0.19 -0.53 6.91
C ALA A 14 0.40 -0.88 5.44
N THR A 15 0.04 0.04 4.54
CA THR A 15 0.15 -0.16 3.09
C THR A 15 0.71 1.08 2.40
N VAL A 16 1.38 0.87 1.28
CA VAL A 16 1.87 1.90 0.36
C VAL A 16 1.40 1.52 -1.04
N ILE A 17 0.57 2.39 -1.62
CA ILE A 17 -0.08 2.18 -2.91
C ILE A 17 0.49 3.15 -3.93
N ASP A 18 0.82 2.65 -5.10
CA ASP A 18 1.14 3.45 -6.27
C ASP A 18 -0.13 4.10 -6.83
N LEU A 19 -0.18 5.44 -6.90
CA LEU A 19 -1.38 6.13 -7.37
C LEU A 19 -1.62 5.98 -8.88
N PHE A 20 -0.56 5.73 -9.65
CA PHE A 20 -0.64 5.58 -11.10
C PHE A 20 -1.31 4.26 -11.49
N SER A 21 -0.88 3.14 -10.90
CA SER A 21 -1.32 1.78 -11.27
C SER A 21 -2.24 1.10 -10.26
N ARG A 22 -2.40 1.68 -9.07
CA ARG A 22 -3.02 1.05 -7.88
C ARG A 22 -2.27 -0.16 -7.35
N ARG A 23 -1.04 -0.41 -7.80
CA ARG A 23 -0.22 -1.51 -7.29
C ARG A 23 0.10 -1.27 -5.81
N LEU A 24 -0.11 -2.29 -4.97
CA LEU A 24 0.36 -2.27 -3.60
C LEU A 24 1.87 -2.55 -3.61
N LEU A 25 2.68 -1.51 -3.45
CA LEU A 25 4.14 -1.59 -3.55
C LEU A 25 4.78 -2.13 -2.28
N GLY A 26 4.19 -1.82 -1.13
CA GLY A 26 4.71 -2.26 0.17
C GLY A 26 3.60 -2.39 1.18
N TYR A 27 3.76 -3.34 2.08
CA TYR A 27 2.86 -3.54 3.20
C TYR A 27 3.62 -4.10 4.40
N ALA A 28 3.11 -3.84 5.59
CA ALA A 28 3.65 -4.41 6.81
C ALA A 28 2.51 -4.70 7.79
N MET A 29 2.65 -5.78 8.55
CA MET A 29 1.65 -6.20 9.52
C MET A 29 2.26 -6.33 10.92
N GLY A 30 1.53 -5.85 11.92
CA GLY A 30 2.04 -5.72 13.30
C GLY A 30 0.94 -5.90 14.34
N ALA A 31 1.32 -6.26 15.56
CA ALA A 31 0.37 -6.32 16.69
C ALA A 31 0.04 -4.93 17.26
N ARG A 32 0.80 -3.90 16.85
CA ARG A 32 0.68 -2.52 17.32
C ARG A 32 0.50 -1.55 16.16
N HIS A 33 -0.25 -0.49 16.42
CA HIS A 33 -0.38 0.67 15.54
C HIS A 33 0.76 1.63 15.86
N ASP A 34 1.88 1.59 15.12
CA ASP A 34 3.05 2.40 15.43
C ASP A 34 3.85 2.87 14.20
N ALA A 35 4.82 3.75 14.47
CA ALA A 35 5.71 4.31 13.46
C ALA A 35 6.65 3.27 12.82
N GLU A 36 6.93 2.14 13.47
CA GLU A 36 7.79 1.10 12.89
C GLU A 36 7.07 0.39 11.77
N LEU A 37 5.78 0.12 11.97
CA LEU A 37 4.94 -0.53 11.00
C LEU A 37 4.84 0.26 9.69
N VAL A 38 4.59 1.57 9.75
CA VAL A 38 4.53 2.43 8.56
C VAL A 38 5.89 2.64 7.89
N VAL A 39 6.99 2.60 8.65
CA VAL A 39 8.34 2.64 8.08
C VAL A 39 8.69 1.33 7.37
N ALA A 40 8.26 0.19 7.91
CA ALA A 40 8.46 -1.11 7.28
C ALA A 40 7.74 -1.20 5.93
N SER A 41 6.48 -0.74 5.84
CA SER A 41 5.76 -0.72 4.56
C SER A 41 6.40 0.24 3.55
N LEU A 42 6.90 1.40 3.99
CA LEU A 42 7.63 2.35 3.15
C LEU A 42 8.93 1.75 2.59
N ASN A 43 9.73 1.11 3.44
CA ASN A 43 10.98 0.47 3.02
C ASN A 43 10.71 -0.66 2.02
N MET A 44 9.68 -1.47 2.25
CA MET A 44 9.26 -2.49 1.29
C MET A 44 8.87 -1.87 -0.05
N ALA A 45 8.10 -0.78 -0.04
CA ALA A 45 7.69 -0.09 -1.27
C ALA A 45 8.88 0.46 -2.06
N ALA A 46 9.84 1.08 -1.37
CA ALA A 46 11.08 1.55 -1.99
C ALA A 46 11.87 0.38 -2.60
N ALA A 47 12.02 -0.73 -1.88
CA ALA A 47 12.68 -1.94 -2.39
C ALA A 47 11.97 -2.50 -3.64
N THR A 48 10.63 -2.57 -3.64
CA THR A 48 9.83 -2.99 -4.81
C THR A 48 10.07 -2.10 -6.04
N ARG A 49 10.46 -0.83 -5.85
CA ARG A 49 10.82 0.12 -6.91
C ARG A 49 12.33 0.23 -7.18
N GLY A 50 13.14 -0.71 -6.69
CA GLY A 50 14.57 -0.77 -6.97
C GLY A 50 15.46 -0.01 -5.96
N GLY A 51 14.88 0.46 -4.86
CA GLY A 51 15.61 1.05 -3.72
C GLY A 51 15.88 2.55 -3.81
N ASP A 52 15.74 3.16 -4.99
CA ASP A 52 15.81 4.63 -5.17
C ASP A 52 14.41 5.22 -5.33
N ALA A 53 14.04 6.10 -4.40
CA ALA A 53 12.77 6.82 -4.42
C ALA A 53 12.98 8.34 -4.36
N ARG A 54 14.16 8.82 -4.78
CA ARG A 54 14.47 10.26 -4.82
C ARG A 54 13.46 11.02 -5.67
N GLY A 55 12.90 12.08 -5.08
CA GLY A 55 11.90 12.94 -5.74
C GLY A 55 10.48 12.35 -5.77
N VAL A 56 10.27 11.12 -5.30
CA VAL A 56 8.93 10.55 -5.16
C VAL A 56 8.18 11.29 -4.05
N ILE A 57 6.93 11.63 -4.32
CA ILE A 57 6.02 12.20 -3.34
C ILE A 57 5.33 11.07 -2.59
N MET A 58 5.58 10.97 -1.28
CA MET A 58 4.80 10.10 -0.40
C MET A 58 3.70 10.93 0.25
N HIS A 59 2.46 10.66 -0.14
CA HIS A 59 1.30 11.33 0.41
C HIS A 59 0.66 10.51 1.54
N THR A 60 0.43 11.13 2.70
CA THR A 60 -0.20 10.47 3.87
C THR A 60 -1.26 11.36 4.51
N ASP A 61 -2.13 10.74 5.30
CA ASP A 61 -2.90 11.48 6.30
C ASP A 61 -1.98 12.07 7.40
N ARG A 62 -2.60 12.76 8.37
CA ARG A 62 -1.91 13.35 9.53
C ARG A 62 -1.87 12.45 10.77
N GLY A 63 -1.95 11.14 10.59
CA GLY A 63 -1.76 10.17 11.66
C GLY A 63 -0.43 10.40 12.41
N SER A 64 -0.43 10.08 13.71
CA SER A 64 0.71 10.35 14.59
C SER A 64 1.99 9.62 14.14
N GLU A 65 1.81 8.47 13.49
CA GLU A 65 2.85 7.59 12.95
C GLU A 65 3.57 8.26 11.79
N TYR A 66 2.82 8.90 10.88
CA TYR A 66 3.37 9.62 9.72
C TYR A 66 3.97 10.97 10.12
N CYS A 67 3.45 11.60 11.18
CA CYS A 67 4.05 12.82 11.75
C CYS A 67 5.34 12.55 12.54
N SER A 68 5.62 11.29 12.87
CA SER A 68 6.72 10.89 13.75
C SER A 68 8.10 11.23 13.20
N ARG A 69 9.06 11.48 14.10
CA ARG A 69 10.48 11.65 13.75
C ARG A 69 11.04 10.43 13.01
N LYS A 70 10.55 9.23 13.32
CA LYS A 70 11.00 7.98 12.71
C LYS A 70 10.61 7.92 11.23
N PHE A 71 9.34 8.21 10.92
CA PHE A 71 8.85 8.25 9.53
C PHE A 71 9.53 9.36 8.71
N LYS A 72 9.67 10.57 9.27
CA LYS A 72 10.41 11.68 8.65
C LYS A 72 11.86 11.32 8.30
N ARG A 73 12.54 10.60 9.20
CA ARG A 73 13.91 10.12 8.95
C ARG A 73 13.96 9.07 7.83
N ALA A 74 13.00 8.15 7.79
CA ALA A 74 12.92 7.13 6.73
C ALA A 74 12.72 7.77 5.34
N CYS A 75 11.76 8.70 5.20
CA CYS A 75 11.56 9.41 3.94
C CYS A 75 12.81 10.16 3.49
N ARG A 76 13.46 10.91 4.40
CA ARG A 76 14.69 11.63 4.06
C ARG A 76 15.81 10.67 3.60
N LYS A 77 15.97 9.52 4.24
CA LYS A 77 16.98 8.52 3.85
C LYS A 77 16.74 7.98 2.43
N LEU A 78 15.48 7.84 2.05
CA LEU A 78 15.07 7.36 0.72
C LEU A 78 14.97 8.49 -0.33
N GLY A 79 15.22 9.75 0.05
CA GLY A 79 15.05 10.90 -0.83
C GLY A 79 13.59 11.25 -1.17
N ILE A 80 12.65 10.74 -0.38
CA ILE A 80 11.21 10.91 -0.59
C ILE A 80 10.77 12.26 -0.04
N VAL A 81 9.95 12.96 -0.83
CA VAL A 81 9.28 14.20 -0.43
C VAL A 81 7.97 13.85 0.25
N GLN A 82 7.84 14.18 1.54
CA GLN A 82 6.57 13.98 2.24
C GLN A 82 5.56 15.07 1.85
N SER A 83 4.36 14.63 1.52
CA SER A 83 3.18 15.47 1.37
C SER A 83 2.12 14.95 2.35
N MET A 84 1.44 15.84 3.06
CA MET A 84 0.38 15.46 3.98
C MET A 84 -0.90 16.19 3.61
N GLY A 85 -2.03 15.49 3.72
CA GLY A 85 -3.33 16.06 3.40
C GLY A 85 -3.66 17.33 4.18
N ARG A 86 -4.52 18.19 3.62
CA ARG A 86 -5.01 19.39 4.32
C ARG A 86 -5.86 18.98 5.53
N VAL A 87 -5.99 19.86 6.53
CA VAL A 87 -6.88 19.55 7.67
C VAL A 87 -8.29 19.49 7.09
N GLY A 88 -9.01 18.38 7.27
CA GLY A 88 -10.39 18.25 6.82
C GLY A 88 -10.60 17.87 5.35
N SER A 89 -9.57 17.43 4.61
CA SER A 89 -9.74 16.87 3.25
C SER A 89 -9.72 15.34 3.29
N CYS A 90 -10.88 14.71 3.12
CA CYS A 90 -11.00 13.24 3.03
C CYS A 90 -10.50 12.68 1.69
N PHE A 91 -10.43 13.51 0.64
CA PHE A 91 -10.00 13.09 -0.70
C PHE A 91 -8.53 12.66 -0.73
N ASP A 92 -7.72 13.24 0.16
CA ASP A 92 -6.27 13.04 0.24
C ASP A 92 -5.88 11.59 0.60
N ASN A 93 -6.76 10.86 1.31
CA ASN A 93 -6.54 9.47 1.70
C ASN A 93 -7.49 8.47 0.99
N ALA A 94 -8.34 8.95 0.08
CA ALA A 94 -9.44 8.18 -0.51
C ALA A 94 -8.98 6.88 -1.19
N VAL A 95 -7.81 6.88 -1.82
CA VAL A 95 -7.26 5.67 -2.49
C VAL A 95 -6.86 4.60 -1.47
N SER A 96 -6.25 5.00 -0.35
CA SER A 96 -5.91 4.06 0.71
C SER A 96 -7.17 3.53 1.38
N GLU A 97 -8.18 4.37 1.59
CA GLU A 97 -9.47 3.96 2.17
C GLU A 97 -10.23 3.02 1.25
N ALA A 98 -10.26 3.31 -0.06
CA ALA A 98 -10.85 2.42 -1.06
C ALA A 98 -10.18 1.05 -1.06
N PHE A 99 -8.84 1.00 -1.01
CA PHE A 99 -8.12 -0.26 -0.87
C PHE A 99 -8.50 -1.02 0.39
N ASN A 100 -8.55 -0.35 1.55
CA ASN A 100 -8.89 -0.98 2.81
C ASN A 100 -10.31 -1.58 2.76
N SER A 101 -11.27 -0.84 2.20
CA SER A 101 -12.64 -1.31 2.00
C SER A 101 -12.70 -2.54 1.10
N VAL A 102 -11.97 -2.52 -0.02
CA VAL A 102 -11.86 -3.65 -0.95
C VAL A 102 -11.30 -4.89 -0.26
N LEU A 103 -10.14 -4.77 0.40
CA LEU A 103 -9.52 -5.88 1.15
C LEU A 103 -10.49 -6.45 2.18
N LYS A 104 -11.19 -5.56 2.91
CA LYS A 104 -12.10 -5.98 3.95
C LYS A 104 -13.29 -6.74 3.37
N VAL A 105 -14.00 -6.17 2.40
CA VAL A 105 -15.20 -6.77 1.80
C VAL A 105 -14.88 -8.05 1.05
N GLU A 106 -13.85 -8.05 0.21
CA GLU A 106 -13.54 -9.19 -0.66
C GLU A 106 -12.85 -10.33 0.08
N TYR A 107 -12.14 -10.05 1.18
CA TYR A 107 -11.35 -11.06 1.89
C TYR A 107 -11.64 -11.11 3.38
N VAL A 108 -11.36 -10.05 4.15
CA VAL A 108 -11.36 -10.12 5.62
C VAL A 108 -12.72 -10.54 6.18
N HIS A 109 -13.83 -9.94 5.76
CA HIS A 109 -15.16 -10.28 6.28
C HIS A 109 -15.61 -11.71 5.95
N ARG A 110 -14.94 -12.37 5.00
CA ARG A 110 -15.26 -13.73 4.56
C ARG A 110 -14.40 -14.79 5.26
N HIS A 111 -13.51 -14.38 6.15
CA HIS A 111 -12.56 -15.26 6.83
C HIS A 111 -12.52 -14.96 8.33
N THR A 112 -12.41 -16.02 9.12
CA THR A 112 -12.07 -15.92 10.54
C THR A 112 -10.63 -16.36 10.71
N PHE A 113 -9.81 -15.53 11.36
CA PHE A 113 -8.40 -15.84 11.61
C PHE A 113 -8.23 -16.27 13.07
N ARG A 114 -7.67 -17.46 13.29
CA ARG A 114 -7.42 -17.97 14.64
C ARG A 114 -6.22 -17.27 15.28
N THR A 115 -5.17 -17.02 14.49
CA THR A 115 -3.92 -16.40 14.96
C THR A 115 -3.53 -15.21 14.09
N ARG A 116 -2.71 -14.30 14.64
CA ARG A 116 -2.12 -13.20 13.87
C ARG A 116 -1.24 -13.72 12.74
N THR A 117 -0.53 -14.82 12.95
CA THR A 117 0.33 -15.42 11.92
C THR A 117 -0.48 -15.92 10.74
N GLU A 118 -1.62 -16.58 11.00
CA GLU A 118 -2.53 -17.02 9.94
C GLU A 118 -3.03 -15.83 9.12
N ALA A 119 -3.51 -14.78 9.79
CA ALA A 119 -3.96 -13.56 9.14
C ALA A 119 -2.86 -12.92 8.27
N ARG A 120 -1.62 -12.85 8.78
CA ARG A 120 -0.48 -12.31 8.02
C ARG A 120 -0.24 -13.07 6.71
N ILE A 121 -0.16 -14.39 6.77
CA ILE A 121 0.12 -15.20 5.59
C ILE A 121 -1.01 -15.02 4.57
N LYS A 122 -2.25 -15.17 5.01
CA LYS A 122 -3.44 -15.09 4.15
C LYS A 122 -3.59 -13.72 3.48
N ILE A 123 -3.39 -12.64 4.22
CA ILE A 123 -3.48 -11.28 3.69
C ILE A 123 -2.31 -10.96 2.76
N ALA A 124 -1.08 -11.38 3.10
CA ALA A 124 0.07 -11.24 2.23
C ALA A 124 -0.15 -11.96 0.89
N THR A 125 -0.61 -13.21 0.93
CA THR A 125 -0.96 -14.00 -0.25
C THR A 125 -2.08 -13.33 -1.07
N TRP A 126 -3.14 -12.83 -0.42
CA TRP A 126 -4.19 -12.12 -1.14
C TRP A 126 -3.65 -10.88 -1.86
N ILE A 127 -2.74 -10.13 -1.23
CA ILE A 127 -2.10 -8.97 -1.84
C ILE A 127 -1.24 -9.36 -3.05
N THR A 128 -0.33 -10.33 -2.88
CA THR A 128 0.68 -10.65 -3.89
C THR A 128 0.09 -11.46 -5.05
N ASP A 129 -0.73 -12.45 -4.72
CA ASP A 129 -1.14 -13.48 -5.68
C ASP A 129 -2.50 -13.17 -6.30
N PHE A 130 -3.28 -12.26 -5.72
CA PHE A 130 -4.59 -11.86 -6.24
C PHE A 130 -4.67 -10.36 -6.52
N TYR A 131 -4.53 -9.48 -5.53
CA TYR A 131 -4.76 -8.04 -5.70
C TYR A 131 -3.85 -7.44 -6.79
N ASN A 132 -2.54 -7.64 -6.68
CA ASN A 132 -1.59 -7.04 -7.61
C ASN A 132 -1.58 -7.69 -9.00
N THR A 133 -1.96 -8.97 -9.10
CA THR A 133 -1.72 -9.80 -10.30
C THR A 133 -2.97 -10.22 -11.05
N ARG A 134 -4.16 -10.20 -10.42
CA ARG A 134 -5.40 -10.74 -11.01
C ARG A 134 -6.63 -9.88 -10.80
N ARG A 135 -6.68 -9.12 -9.71
CA ARG A 135 -7.87 -8.31 -9.37
C ARG A 135 -8.05 -7.22 -10.41
N LEU A 136 -9.23 -7.16 -11.04
CA LEU A 136 -9.51 -6.20 -12.10
C LEU A 136 -9.95 -4.85 -11.52
N HIS A 137 -9.44 -3.76 -12.08
CA HIS A 137 -9.80 -2.39 -11.72
C HIS A 137 -10.50 -1.70 -12.90
N SER A 138 -11.74 -1.25 -12.69
CA SER A 138 -12.54 -0.56 -13.73
C SER A 138 -11.88 0.72 -14.23
N VAL A 139 -11.15 1.43 -13.35
CA VAL A 139 -10.43 2.67 -13.66
C VAL A 139 -9.40 2.51 -14.79
N TYR A 140 -8.89 1.30 -15.03
CA TYR A 140 -7.86 1.01 -16.05
C TYR A 140 -8.31 -0.01 -17.08
N GLY A 141 -9.61 -0.03 -17.41
CA GLY A 141 -10.14 -0.92 -18.45
C GLY A 141 -10.13 -2.39 -18.03
N PHE A 142 -10.44 -2.68 -16.76
CA PHE A 142 -10.51 -4.04 -16.22
C PHE A 142 -9.20 -4.82 -16.32
N LYS A 143 -8.10 -4.19 -15.90
CA LYS A 143 -6.77 -4.81 -15.81
C LYS A 143 -6.33 -4.94 -14.36
N SER A 144 -5.44 -5.89 -14.10
CA SER A 144 -4.73 -5.96 -12.82
C SER A 144 -3.71 -4.84 -12.71
N PRO A 145 -3.32 -4.40 -11.50
CA PRO A 145 -2.30 -3.37 -11.33
C PRO A 145 -0.99 -3.67 -12.06
N ILE A 146 -0.53 -4.91 -12.01
CA ILE A 146 0.70 -5.33 -12.70
C ILE A 146 0.52 -5.36 -14.22
N ASP A 147 -0.61 -5.83 -14.73
CA ASP A 147 -0.84 -5.88 -16.18
C ASP A 147 -0.95 -4.47 -16.76
N TYR A 148 -1.59 -3.56 -16.03
CA TYR A 148 -1.65 -2.16 -16.41
C TYR A 148 -0.25 -1.52 -16.50
N GLU A 149 0.63 -1.77 -15.53
CA GLU A 149 2.02 -1.30 -15.60
C GLU A 149 2.78 -1.89 -16.78
N ARG A 150 2.60 -3.19 -17.07
CA ARG A 150 3.29 -3.86 -18.18
C ARG A 150 2.88 -3.28 -19.53
N GLU A 151 1.58 -3.12 -19.75
CA GLU A 151 1.05 -2.59 -20.99
C GLU A 151 1.48 -1.14 -21.21
N TYR A 152 1.38 -0.29 -20.18
CA TYR A 152 1.85 1.09 -20.26
C TYR A 152 3.33 1.18 -20.67
N ARG A 153 4.18 0.30 -20.12
CA ARG A 153 5.60 0.23 -20.48
C ARG A 153 5.83 -0.23 -21.92
N ALA A 154 5.04 -1.20 -22.39
CA ALA A 154 5.11 -1.66 -23.78
C ALA A 154 4.76 -0.52 -24.75
N THR A 155 3.65 0.17 -24.52
CA THR A 155 3.23 1.32 -25.35
C THR A 155 4.25 2.46 -25.31
N LEU A 156 4.83 2.75 -24.14
CA LEU A 156 5.88 3.77 -24.03
C LEU A 156 7.14 3.40 -24.83
N ALA A 157 7.55 2.12 -24.79
CA ALA A 157 8.71 1.65 -25.53
C ALA A 157 8.48 1.71 -27.05
N GLU A 158 7.28 1.36 -27.52
CA GLU A 158 6.89 1.48 -28.93
C GLU A 158 6.90 2.94 -29.40
N GLY A 159 6.36 3.86 -28.60
CA GLY A 159 6.33 5.29 -28.94
C GLY A 159 7.69 5.98 -28.89
N LEU A 160 8.66 5.45 -28.14
CA LEU A 160 10.05 5.95 -28.13
C LEU A 160 10.89 5.35 -29.27
N ALA A 161 10.45 4.24 -29.86
CA ALA A 161 11.12 3.57 -30.97
C ALA A 161 10.64 4.05 -32.35
N ALA A 162 9.53 4.80 -32.40
CA ALA A 162 8.96 5.42 -33.60
C ALA A 162 9.44 6.87 -33.79
#